data_AF-A0AAD2JIP1-F1
#
_entry.id   AF-A0AAD2JIP1-F1
#
_cell.length_a   1.000
_cell.length_b   1.000
_cell.length_c   1.000
_cell.angle_alpha   90.00
_cell.angle_beta   90.00
_cell.angle_gamma   90.00
#
_symmetry.space_group_name_H-M   'P 1'
#
loop_
_entity.id
_entity.type
_entity.pdbx_description
1 polymer ?
#
loop_
_entity_poly.entity_id
_entity_poly.type
_entity_poly.pdbx_seq_one_letter_code
_entity_poly.pdbx_strand_id
1 'polypeptide(L)'
;MAANEYRFQGKKRERLPRHFDKLIANPDDAEDRCHGGGIPHEGGDRRIVAGFTVRRRLDNNFPIHRLCYDHRFTTAQKLSQCIDKAIKDESPLVDEFGMTPFHVLFSTIGANPNLLVVLLDKLPYSHLLYLKDVNGKLATDYLLSNWSRENKILLQRTLHSWMFRRLERWGAKSWRNRIFPLVNNLLAEDDDEERRMAMFREAWSVFKQYKAVEATTVLEMALWKGQLKGGRTKDGSKRQALDRDECRGVCGTDIVIPSVRKFLGNVVVIE
;
A
#
# COMPACT_ATOMS: atom_id res chain seq x y z
N MET A 1 0.52 -54.40 -19.96
CA MET A 1 -0.02 -53.04 -19.72
C MET A 1 0.45 -52.61 -18.35
N ALA A 2 1.40 -51.69 -18.28
CA ALA A 2 2.05 -51.25 -17.04
C ALA A 2 1.33 -50.02 -16.47
N ALA A 3 0.98 -50.07 -15.19
CA ALA A 3 0.41 -48.95 -14.45
C ALA A 3 1.55 -48.03 -13.95
N ASN A 4 1.47 -46.75 -14.28
CA ASN A 4 2.43 -45.73 -13.89
C ASN A 4 1.99 -45.09 -12.56
N GLU A 5 2.73 -45.35 -11.48
CA GLU A 5 2.57 -44.64 -10.20
C GLU A 5 3.25 -43.27 -10.26
N TYR A 6 2.47 -42.19 -10.25
CA TYR A 6 2.98 -40.83 -10.10
C TYR A 6 3.01 -40.44 -8.62
N ARG A 7 4.22 -40.35 -8.05
CA ARG A 7 4.50 -39.94 -6.67
C ARG A 7 4.67 -38.42 -6.61
N PHE A 8 3.67 -37.71 -6.09
CA PHE A 8 3.73 -36.25 -5.92
C PHE A 8 4.54 -35.88 -4.68
N GLN A 9 5.67 -35.18 -4.86
CA GLN A 9 6.47 -34.64 -3.76
C GLN A 9 5.85 -33.33 -3.26
N GLY A 10 5.49 -33.28 -1.97
CA GLY A 10 4.91 -32.10 -1.34
C GLY A 10 5.88 -30.93 -1.26
N LYS A 11 5.53 -29.81 -1.91
CA LYS A 11 6.20 -28.52 -1.71
C LYS A 11 5.97 -28.03 -0.28
N LYS A 12 7.07 -27.78 0.44
CA LYS A 12 7.07 -27.13 1.77
C LYS A 12 6.38 -25.76 1.67
N ARG A 13 5.40 -25.51 2.54
CA ARG A 13 4.77 -24.19 2.71
C ARG A 13 5.80 -23.23 3.31
N GLU A 14 6.24 -22.25 2.52
CA GLU A 14 6.96 -21.09 3.03
C GLU A 14 6.03 -20.31 3.97
N ARG A 15 6.51 -20.05 5.20
CA ARG A 15 5.82 -19.23 6.19
C ARG A 15 6.01 -17.76 5.80
N LEU A 16 4.92 -17.01 5.72
CA LEU A 16 4.99 -15.55 5.60
C LEU A 16 5.76 -14.95 6.80
N PRO A 17 6.62 -13.93 6.58
CA PRO A 17 7.39 -13.29 7.66
C PRO A 17 6.47 -12.66 8.72
N ARG A 18 6.76 -12.88 10.00
CA ARG A 18 5.97 -12.44 11.17
C ARG A 18 6.13 -10.94 11.53
N HIS A 19 6.70 -10.11 10.66
CA HIS A 19 7.23 -8.81 11.08
C HIS A 19 6.28 -7.60 10.86
N PHE A 20 5.12 -7.77 10.21
CA PHE A 20 4.20 -6.61 10.03
C PHE A 20 3.50 -6.16 11.32
N ASP A 21 3.50 -6.98 12.38
CA ASP A 21 2.79 -6.68 13.62
C ASP A 21 3.46 -5.59 14.46
N LYS A 22 4.75 -5.29 14.24
CA LYS A 22 5.47 -4.22 14.98
C LYS A 22 5.30 -2.82 14.38
N LEU A 23 4.63 -2.69 13.23
CA LEU A 23 4.40 -1.41 12.53
C LEU A 23 2.97 -0.86 12.70
N ILE A 24 2.14 -1.53 13.50
CA ILE A 24 0.76 -1.11 13.78
C ILE A 24 0.70 -0.46 15.16
N ALA A 25 1.32 0.72 15.30
CA ALA A 25 0.87 1.67 16.31
C ALA A 25 -0.35 2.40 15.73
N ASN A 26 -1.38 2.63 16.55
CA ASN A 26 -2.61 3.28 16.11
C ASN A 26 -2.27 4.72 15.66
N PRO A 27 -2.47 5.07 14.38
CA PRO A 27 -2.10 6.40 13.88
C PRO A 27 -2.96 7.53 14.45
N ASP A 28 -4.08 7.21 15.11
CA ASP A 28 -4.99 8.16 15.73
C ASP A 28 -4.51 8.63 17.13
N ASP A 29 -3.49 7.99 17.72
CA ASP A 29 -2.95 8.35 19.04
C ASP A 29 -1.87 9.47 18.98
N ALA A 30 -1.58 10.03 17.80
CA ALA A 30 -0.51 11.00 17.59
C ALA A 30 -0.97 12.47 17.47
N GLU A 31 -2.26 12.77 17.61
CA GLU A 31 -2.79 14.13 17.32
C GLU A 31 -2.58 15.18 18.43
N ASP A 32 -1.98 14.85 19.58
CA ASP A 32 -2.01 15.74 20.77
C ASP A 32 -0.65 16.36 21.20
N ARG A 33 0.36 16.47 20.31
CA ARG A 33 1.71 16.96 20.70
C ARG A 33 2.35 18.07 19.86
N CYS A 34 1.60 18.79 19.04
CA CYS A 34 2.19 19.86 18.21
C CYS A 34 1.65 21.26 18.56
N HIS A 35 1.99 21.77 19.74
CA HIS A 35 1.85 23.21 20.05
C HIS A 35 3.12 24.00 19.72
N GLY A 36 3.08 24.62 18.54
CA GLY A 36 3.57 25.96 18.18
C GLY A 36 4.76 26.55 18.93
N GLY A 37 5.98 26.29 18.45
CA GLY A 37 7.12 27.20 18.60
C GLY A 37 7.32 28.01 17.33
N GLY A 38 6.94 29.28 17.32
CA GLY A 38 7.18 30.20 16.19
C GLY A 38 8.67 30.50 16.04
N ILE A 39 9.26 30.16 14.89
CA ILE A 39 10.66 30.44 14.57
C ILE A 39 10.75 31.79 13.83
N PRO A 40 11.67 32.70 14.19
CA PRO A 40 11.84 33.98 13.51
C PRO A 40 12.38 33.81 12.08
N HIS A 41 11.81 34.60 11.16
CA HIS A 41 12.25 34.77 9.78
C HIS A 41 13.47 35.69 9.72
N GLU A 42 14.67 35.13 9.59
CA GLU A 42 15.86 35.87 9.18
C GLU A 42 16.29 35.45 7.77
N GLY A 43 16.28 36.41 6.86
CA GLY A 43 16.54 36.28 5.42
C GLY A 43 18.02 36.21 5.05
N GLY A 44 18.70 35.16 5.48
CA GLY A 44 20.00 34.74 4.95
C GLY A 44 19.87 33.44 4.15
N ASP A 45 20.80 33.19 3.21
CA ASP A 45 20.83 32.07 2.25
C ASP A 45 20.88 30.67 2.92
N ARG A 46 19.77 30.25 3.54
CA ARG A 46 19.62 29.00 4.32
C ARG A 46 19.63 27.74 3.46
N ARG A 47 19.63 27.83 2.13
CA ARG A 47 19.51 26.66 1.24
C ARG A 47 20.77 25.79 1.24
N ILE A 48 21.96 26.38 1.36
CA ILE A 48 23.23 25.63 1.26
C ILE A 48 23.51 24.83 2.54
N VAL A 49 23.24 25.40 3.72
CA VAL A 49 23.51 24.74 5.01
C VAL A 49 22.50 23.62 5.31
N ALA A 50 21.24 23.77 4.88
CA ALA A 50 20.21 22.75 5.07
C ALA A 50 20.46 21.48 4.23
N GLY A 51 21.07 21.59 3.04
CA GLY A 51 21.36 20.45 2.19
C GLY A 51 22.43 19.49 2.78
N PHE A 52 23.46 20.05 3.40
CA PHE A 52 24.56 19.25 3.98
C PHE A 52 24.14 18.41 5.18
N THR A 53 23.25 18.93 6.04
CA THR A 53 22.77 18.21 7.23
C THR A 53 21.78 17.10 6.90
N VAL A 54 21.00 17.23 5.83
CA VAL A 54 20.12 16.15 5.34
C VAL A 54 20.96 14.98 4.81
N ARG A 55 21.98 15.26 3.98
CA ARG A 55 22.77 14.21 3.33
C ARG A 55 23.51 13.30 4.32
N ARG A 56 24.17 13.90 5.32
CA ARG A 56 24.96 13.14 6.32
C ARG A 56 24.10 12.18 7.15
N ARG A 57 22.83 12.50 7.37
CA ARG A 57 21.89 11.64 8.14
C ARG A 57 21.48 10.39 7.35
N LEU A 58 21.24 10.55 6.04
CA LEU A 58 20.83 9.44 5.17
C LEU A 58 21.96 8.43 4.93
N ASP A 59 23.22 8.86 5.05
CA ASP A 59 24.39 8.06 4.66
C ASP A 59 24.63 6.82 5.52
N ASN A 60 24.25 6.83 6.81
CA ASN A 60 24.64 5.77 7.74
C ASN A 60 23.52 4.76 8.07
N ASN A 61 22.26 5.20 8.11
CA ASN A 61 21.18 4.35 8.64
C ASN A 61 20.07 4.04 7.60
N PHE A 62 19.97 4.82 6.52
CA PHE A 62 18.84 4.73 5.58
C PHE A 62 19.30 4.71 4.12
N PRO A 63 19.91 3.60 3.67
CA PRO A 63 20.52 3.53 2.35
C PRO A 63 19.49 3.66 1.21
N ILE A 64 18.23 3.22 1.41
CA ILE A 64 17.16 3.40 0.42
C ILE A 64 16.78 4.87 0.27
N HIS A 65 16.61 5.59 1.40
CA HIS A 65 16.33 7.03 1.40
C HIS A 65 17.43 7.81 0.70
N ARG A 66 18.70 7.49 0.98
CA ARG A 66 19.85 8.10 0.29
C ARG A 66 19.74 7.94 -1.23
N LEU A 67 19.45 6.73 -1.71
CA LEU A 67 19.31 6.48 -3.15
C LEU A 67 18.11 7.22 -3.77
N CYS A 68 17.03 7.40 -3.02
CA CYS A 68 15.89 8.23 -3.45
C CYS A 68 16.23 9.72 -3.47
N TYR A 69 17.03 10.20 -2.52
CA TYR A 69 17.52 11.57 -2.48
C TYR A 69 18.51 11.84 -3.64
N ASP A 70 19.47 10.95 -3.84
CA ASP A 70 20.44 10.98 -4.94
C ASP A 70 19.83 10.41 -6.26
N HIS A 71 18.54 10.67 -6.55
CA HIS A 71 17.80 10.03 -7.65
C HIS A 71 18.43 10.25 -9.03
N ARG A 72 19.16 11.35 -9.23
CA ARG A 72 19.84 11.68 -10.50
C ARG A 72 20.99 10.74 -10.82
N PHE A 73 21.62 10.17 -9.81
CA PHE A 73 22.78 9.26 -9.93
C PHE A 73 22.43 7.81 -9.62
N THR A 74 21.18 7.55 -9.27
CA THR A 74 20.71 6.23 -8.87
C THR A 74 20.01 5.53 -10.03
N THR A 75 20.49 4.33 -10.36
CA THR A 75 19.82 3.45 -11.32
C THR A 75 18.75 2.61 -10.64
N ALA A 76 17.73 2.20 -11.41
CA ALA A 76 16.67 1.32 -10.93
C ALA A 76 17.21 -0.01 -10.36
N GLN A 77 18.22 -0.59 -11.01
CA GLN A 77 18.87 -1.82 -10.56
C GLN A 77 19.57 -1.64 -9.21
N LYS A 78 20.30 -0.53 -9.02
CA LYS A 78 20.99 -0.23 -7.76
C LYS A 78 19.99 -0.07 -6.60
N LEU A 79 18.89 0.64 -6.84
CA LEU A 79 17.82 0.77 -5.86
C LEU A 79 17.17 -0.58 -5.53
N SER A 80 16.87 -1.39 -6.54
CA SER A 80 16.29 -2.73 -6.37
C SER A 80 17.17 -3.63 -5.51
N GLN A 81 18.47 -3.70 -5.81
CA GLN A 81 19.44 -4.47 -5.01
C GLN A 81 19.54 -3.98 -3.56
N CYS A 82 19.49 -2.67 -3.36
CA CYS A 82 19.50 -2.08 -2.02
C CYS A 82 18.26 -2.47 -1.21
N ILE A 83 17.07 -2.46 -1.84
CA ILE A 83 15.82 -2.88 -1.20
C ILE A 83 15.85 -4.37 -0.88
N ASP A 84 16.29 -5.22 -1.81
CA ASP A 84 16.38 -6.66 -1.58
C ASP A 84 17.31 -6.98 -0.40
N LYS A 85 18.44 -6.25 -0.28
CA LYS A 85 19.34 -6.35 0.87
C LYS A 85 18.67 -5.87 2.16
N ALA A 86 18.04 -4.70 2.16
CA ALA A 86 17.38 -4.14 3.34
C ALA A 86 16.24 -5.04 3.86
N ILE A 87 15.47 -5.66 2.97
CA ILE A 87 14.42 -6.63 3.34
C ILE A 87 15.04 -7.86 3.99
N LYS A 88 16.15 -8.36 3.44
CA LYS A 88 16.87 -9.53 3.98
C LYS A 88 17.47 -9.24 5.36
N ASP A 89 18.02 -8.05 5.55
CA ASP A 89 18.68 -7.62 6.78
C ASP A 89 17.69 -7.07 7.82
N GLU A 90 16.39 -7.07 7.53
CA GLU A 90 15.32 -6.48 8.35
C GLU A 90 15.58 -5.00 8.71
N SER A 91 16.22 -4.26 7.80
CA SER A 91 16.55 -2.85 8.01
C SER A 91 15.29 -1.97 8.08
N PRO A 92 15.29 -0.92 8.92
CA PRO A 92 14.15 -0.02 9.03
C PRO A 92 13.87 0.71 7.71
N LEU A 93 12.60 0.73 7.30
CA LEU A 93 12.12 1.43 6.09
C LEU A 93 11.59 2.84 6.37
N VAL A 94 11.55 3.24 7.64
CA VAL A 94 11.04 4.53 8.09
C VAL A 94 12.15 5.14 8.93
N ASP A 95 12.48 6.41 8.67
CA ASP A 95 13.50 7.10 9.44
C ASP A 95 12.97 7.68 10.76
N GLU A 96 13.86 8.32 11.52
CA GLU A 96 13.53 8.94 12.81
C GLU A 96 12.50 10.09 12.71
N PHE A 97 12.23 10.59 11.51
CA PHE A 97 11.22 11.62 11.23
C PHE A 97 9.93 11.05 10.67
N GLY A 98 9.75 9.73 10.68
CA GLY A 98 8.60 9.09 10.07
C GLY A 98 8.61 9.11 8.54
N MET A 99 9.72 9.54 7.92
CA MET A 99 9.80 9.62 6.46
C MET A 99 10.05 8.24 5.87
N THR A 100 9.27 7.91 4.86
CA THR A 100 9.47 6.71 4.03
C THR A 100 10.27 7.07 2.77
N PRO A 101 10.83 6.09 2.03
CA PRO A 101 11.48 6.35 0.74
C PRO A 101 10.60 7.11 -0.25
N PHE A 102 9.27 6.94 -0.17
CA PHE A 102 8.32 7.69 -0.98
C PHE A 102 8.32 9.18 -0.64
N HIS A 103 8.34 9.54 0.65
CA HIS A 103 8.42 10.95 1.06
C HIS A 103 9.68 11.61 0.50
N VAL A 104 10.83 10.92 0.65
CA VAL A 104 12.10 11.43 0.15
C VAL A 104 12.07 11.61 -1.36
N LEU A 105 11.64 10.59 -2.11
CA LEU A 105 11.54 10.69 -3.57
C LEU A 105 10.58 11.83 -3.99
N PHE A 106 9.40 11.92 -3.38
CA PHE A 106 8.36 12.89 -3.74
C PHE A 106 8.69 14.33 -3.32
N SER A 107 9.56 14.51 -2.33
CA SER A 107 10.10 15.83 -1.96
C SER A 107 11.15 16.37 -2.94
N THR A 108 11.65 15.54 -3.86
CA THR A 108 12.73 15.93 -4.79
C THR A 108 12.18 16.46 -6.11
N ILE A 109 12.79 17.55 -6.62
CA ILE A 109 12.40 18.15 -7.91
C ILE A 109 12.94 17.30 -9.06
N GLY A 110 12.05 16.89 -9.96
CA GLY A 110 12.41 16.06 -11.11
C GLY A 110 12.75 14.62 -10.73
N ALA A 111 12.07 14.07 -9.71
CA ALA A 111 12.27 12.69 -9.26
C ALA A 111 12.19 11.70 -10.42
N ASN A 112 13.09 10.71 -10.42
CA ASN A 112 13.21 9.74 -11.49
C ASN A 112 12.02 8.74 -11.46
N PRO A 113 11.15 8.70 -12.49
CA PRO A 113 9.97 7.83 -12.50
C PRO A 113 10.29 6.33 -12.48
N ASN A 114 11.51 5.93 -12.88
CA ASN A 114 11.92 4.54 -12.85
C ASN A 114 12.22 4.07 -11.41
N LEU A 115 12.69 4.98 -10.54
CA LEU A 115 12.88 4.65 -9.13
C LEU A 115 11.54 4.45 -8.43
N LEU A 116 10.53 5.26 -8.76
CA LEU A 116 9.16 5.06 -8.26
C LEU A 116 8.62 3.67 -8.62
N VAL A 117 8.84 3.20 -9.86
CA VAL A 117 8.41 1.86 -10.27
C VAL A 117 9.03 0.78 -9.39
N VAL A 118 10.35 0.88 -9.10
CA VAL A 118 11.03 -0.06 -8.21
C VAL A 118 10.46 -0.01 -6.80
N LEU A 119 10.22 1.19 -6.25
CA LEU A 119 9.61 1.33 -4.91
C LEU A 119 8.21 0.71 -4.84
N LEU A 120 7.38 0.95 -5.86
CA LEU A 120 6.01 0.41 -5.92
C LEU A 120 5.97 -1.11 -6.17
N ASP A 121 7.00 -1.68 -6.78
CA ASP A 121 7.08 -3.12 -7.04
C ASP A 121 7.62 -3.90 -5.82
N LYS A 122 8.65 -3.35 -5.17
CA LYS A 122 9.42 -4.07 -4.14
C LYS A 122 8.99 -3.79 -2.71
N LEU A 123 8.46 -2.60 -2.42
CA LEU A 123 8.08 -2.23 -1.06
C LEU A 123 6.58 -2.41 -0.82
N PRO A 124 6.15 -2.63 0.44
CA PRO A 124 4.73 -2.70 0.82
C PRO A 124 4.08 -1.31 0.77
N TYR A 125 3.92 -0.74 -0.43
CA TYR A 125 3.42 0.62 -0.67
C TYR A 125 2.02 0.86 -0.07
N SER A 126 1.21 -0.21 0.08
CA SER A 126 -0.11 -0.12 0.71
C SER A 126 -0.08 0.27 2.19
N HIS A 127 1.09 0.22 2.83
CA HIS A 127 1.29 0.72 4.19
C HIS A 127 2.16 1.98 4.16
N LEU A 128 3.27 1.96 3.42
CA LEU A 128 4.24 3.07 3.45
C LEU A 128 3.73 4.40 2.86
N LEU A 129 2.78 4.37 1.92
CA LEU A 129 2.17 5.59 1.39
C LEU A 129 1.17 6.26 2.36
N TYR A 130 0.77 5.55 3.43
CA TYR A 130 -0.18 6.05 4.44
C TYR A 130 0.49 6.55 5.71
N LEU A 131 1.78 6.25 5.88
CA LEU A 131 2.50 6.75 7.02
C LEU A 131 2.63 8.26 6.87
N LYS A 132 2.20 8.97 7.91
CA LYS A 132 2.46 10.38 8.06
C LYS A 132 3.87 10.53 8.65
N ASP A 133 4.59 11.54 8.18
CA ASP A 133 5.83 11.98 8.83
C ASP A 133 5.53 12.67 10.18
N VAL A 134 6.57 13.15 10.87
CA VAL A 134 6.45 13.92 12.12
C VAL A 134 5.65 15.23 11.98
N ASN A 135 5.46 15.72 10.76
CA ASN A 135 4.64 16.91 10.48
C ASN A 135 3.19 16.56 10.14
N GLY A 136 2.81 15.28 10.23
CA GLY A 136 1.48 14.82 9.86
C GLY A 136 1.23 14.74 8.34
N LYS A 137 2.27 14.88 7.51
CA LYS A 137 2.15 14.87 6.05
C LYS A 137 2.36 13.48 5.47
N LEU A 138 1.53 13.12 4.50
CA LEU A 138 1.69 11.92 3.69
C LEU A 138 2.71 12.16 2.59
N ALA A 139 3.30 11.09 2.06
CA ALA A 139 4.21 11.18 0.92
C ALA A 139 3.56 11.90 -0.28
N THR A 140 2.28 11.62 -0.56
CA THR A 140 1.53 12.25 -1.66
C THR A 140 1.35 13.75 -1.47
N ASP A 141 1.34 14.25 -0.24
CA ASP A 141 1.21 15.70 0.01
C ASP A 141 2.43 16.44 -0.54
N TYR A 142 3.63 15.82 -0.48
CA TYR A 142 4.85 16.38 -1.08
C TYR A 142 4.77 16.46 -2.61
N LEU A 143 4.10 15.52 -3.29
CA LEU A 143 3.87 15.60 -4.74
C LEU A 143 2.90 16.73 -5.09
N LEU A 144 1.84 16.89 -4.28
CA LEU A 144 0.77 17.85 -4.52
C LEU A 144 1.23 19.29 -4.28
N SER A 145 2.07 19.51 -3.26
CA SER A 145 2.69 20.81 -2.98
C SER A 145 3.82 21.18 -3.94
N ASN A 146 4.51 20.20 -4.53
CA ASN A 146 5.57 20.44 -5.52
C ASN A 146 5.07 20.20 -6.96
N TRP A 147 3.97 20.85 -7.35
CA TRP A 147 3.34 20.57 -8.65
C TRP A 147 4.26 20.90 -9.84
N SER A 148 4.47 19.93 -10.71
CA SER A 148 5.23 20.06 -11.96
C SER A 148 4.77 18.98 -12.94
N ARG A 149 5.10 19.12 -14.23
CA ARG A 149 4.76 18.11 -15.24
C ARG A 149 5.33 16.73 -14.89
N GLU A 150 6.54 16.70 -14.35
CA GLU A 150 7.22 15.48 -13.92
C GLU A 150 6.52 14.87 -12.69
N ASN A 151 6.20 15.68 -11.68
CA ASN A 151 5.53 15.21 -10.47
C ASN A 151 4.09 14.77 -10.73
N LYS A 152 3.41 15.36 -11.72
CA LYS A 152 2.11 14.90 -12.23
C LYS A 152 2.18 13.48 -12.78
N ILE A 153 3.24 13.13 -13.51
CA ILE A 153 3.49 11.76 -13.99
C ILE A 153 3.74 10.81 -12.81
N LEU A 154 4.51 11.23 -11.81
CA LEU A 154 4.74 10.43 -10.59
C LEU A 154 3.46 10.18 -9.81
N LEU A 155 2.64 11.22 -9.63
CA LEU A 155 1.35 11.11 -8.96
C LEU A 155 0.43 10.15 -9.72
N GLN A 156 0.31 10.31 -11.05
CA GLN A 156 -0.50 9.41 -11.88
C GLN A 156 -0.07 7.94 -11.71
N ARG A 157 1.24 7.66 -11.79
CA ARG A 157 1.77 6.28 -11.61
C ARG A 157 1.51 5.73 -10.20
N THR A 158 1.65 6.58 -9.20
CA THR A 158 1.39 6.25 -7.79
C THR A 158 -0.08 5.91 -7.58
N LEU A 159 -0.99 6.81 -7.97
CA LEU A 159 -2.44 6.59 -7.88
C LEU A 159 -2.89 5.36 -8.67
N HIS A 160 -2.33 5.15 -9.87
CA HIS A 160 -2.66 3.98 -10.66
C HIS A 160 -2.23 2.67 -10.00
N SER A 161 -1.01 2.61 -9.48
CA SER A 161 -0.50 1.40 -8.82
C SER A 161 -1.16 1.15 -7.47
N TRP A 162 -1.50 2.22 -6.77
CA TRP A 162 -2.04 2.18 -5.43
C TRP A 162 -3.55 1.91 -5.41
N MET A 163 -4.31 2.67 -6.19
CA MET A 163 -5.77 2.59 -6.23
C MET A 163 -6.24 1.65 -7.34
N PHE A 164 -5.90 1.92 -8.60
CA PHE A 164 -6.50 1.22 -9.73
C PHE A 164 -6.08 -0.24 -9.84
N ARG A 165 -4.79 -0.57 -9.72
CA ARG A 165 -4.35 -1.99 -9.75
C ARG A 165 -5.01 -2.81 -8.64
N ARG A 166 -5.28 -2.20 -7.47
CA ARG A 166 -5.98 -2.87 -6.38
C ARG A 166 -7.44 -3.13 -6.75
N LEU A 167 -8.16 -2.09 -7.21
CA LEU A 167 -9.54 -2.22 -7.68
C LEU A 167 -9.68 -3.23 -8.83
N GLU A 168 -8.71 -3.31 -9.74
CA GLU A 168 -8.69 -4.25 -10.85
C GLU A 168 -8.49 -5.70 -10.40
N ARG A 169 -7.55 -5.95 -9.48
CA ARG A 169 -7.32 -7.29 -8.91
C ARG A 169 -8.56 -7.84 -8.19
N TRP A 170 -9.30 -6.94 -7.54
CA TRP A 170 -10.59 -7.23 -6.90
C TRP A 170 -11.79 -6.96 -7.80
N GLY A 171 -11.57 -6.70 -9.11
CA GLY A 171 -12.58 -6.40 -10.13
C GLY A 171 -13.76 -5.56 -9.63
N ALA A 172 -13.44 -4.58 -8.80
CA ALA A 172 -14.37 -3.66 -8.16
C ALA A 172 -14.76 -2.56 -9.15
N LYS A 173 -15.41 -2.96 -10.26
CA LYS A 173 -15.70 -2.07 -11.41
C LYS A 173 -16.51 -0.84 -11.00
N SER A 174 -17.49 -0.97 -10.12
CA SER A 174 -18.29 0.16 -9.61
C SER A 174 -17.42 1.18 -8.87
N TRP A 175 -16.53 0.73 -7.99
CA TRP A 175 -15.58 1.58 -7.28
C TRP A 175 -14.58 2.24 -8.22
N ARG A 176 -14.07 1.50 -9.23
CA ARG A 176 -13.23 2.08 -10.28
C ARG A 176 -13.95 3.19 -11.02
N ASN A 177 -15.20 2.97 -11.46
CA ASN A 177 -15.98 3.99 -12.18
C ASN A 177 -16.26 5.23 -11.34
N ARG A 178 -16.32 5.09 -10.00
CA ARG A 178 -16.48 6.22 -9.07
C ARG A 178 -15.17 6.99 -8.84
N ILE A 179 -14.05 6.28 -8.69
CA ILE A 179 -12.74 6.89 -8.35
C ILE A 179 -12.03 7.45 -9.60
N PHE A 180 -12.19 6.81 -10.76
CA PHE A 180 -11.56 7.22 -12.01
C PHE A 180 -11.79 8.68 -12.40
N PRO A 181 -13.03 9.21 -12.45
CA PRO A 181 -13.25 10.62 -12.78
C PRO A 181 -12.62 11.57 -11.75
N LEU A 182 -12.63 11.22 -10.46
CA LEU A 182 -12.01 12.04 -9.41
C LEU A 182 -10.49 12.15 -9.60
N VAL A 183 -9.82 11.04 -9.92
CA VAL A 183 -8.39 11.03 -10.20
C VAL A 183 -8.07 11.78 -11.51
N ASN A 184 -8.89 11.63 -12.55
CA ASN A 184 -8.67 12.37 -13.80
C ASN A 184 -8.86 13.88 -13.61
N ASN A 185 -9.86 14.31 -12.84
CA ASN A 185 -10.08 15.72 -12.51
C ASN A 185 -8.90 16.27 -11.71
N LEU A 186 -8.43 15.53 -10.69
CA LEU A 186 -7.23 15.87 -9.94
C LEU A 186 -6.00 16.04 -10.85
N LEU A 187 -5.82 15.14 -11.82
CA LEU A 187 -4.72 15.22 -12.77
C LEU A 187 -4.95 16.30 -13.86
N ALA A 188 -6.16 16.80 -14.05
CA ALA A 188 -6.43 17.89 -15.00
C ALA A 188 -6.22 19.27 -14.37
N GLU A 189 -6.23 19.36 -13.03
CA GLU A 189 -6.05 20.61 -12.29
C GLU A 189 -4.58 21.02 -12.21
N ASP A 190 -4.22 22.15 -12.83
CA ASP A 190 -2.84 22.64 -12.89
C ASP A 190 -2.61 23.93 -12.08
N ASP A 191 -3.65 24.66 -11.69
CA ASP A 191 -3.51 26.06 -11.26
C ASP A 191 -3.55 26.25 -9.74
N ASP A 192 -4.35 25.46 -9.01
CA ASP A 192 -4.64 25.71 -7.58
C ASP A 192 -4.25 24.53 -6.68
N GLU A 193 -3.29 24.75 -5.77
CA GLU A 193 -2.83 23.74 -4.81
C GLU A 193 -3.93 23.32 -3.82
N GLU A 194 -4.68 24.26 -3.27
CA GLU A 194 -5.75 23.95 -2.31
C GLU A 194 -6.84 23.13 -2.98
N ARG A 195 -7.21 23.49 -4.21
CA ARG A 195 -8.17 22.75 -5.03
C ARG A 195 -7.67 21.33 -5.36
N ARG A 196 -6.41 21.16 -5.75
CA ARG A 196 -5.80 19.82 -5.95
C ARG A 196 -5.85 19.00 -4.68
N MET A 197 -5.47 19.58 -3.53
CA MET A 197 -5.51 18.89 -2.25
C MET A 197 -6.93 18.47 -1.87
N ALA A 198 -7.94 19.32 -2.12
CA ALA A 198 -9.34 19.00 -1.90
C ALA A 198 -9.81 17.83 -2.79
N MET A 199 -9.51 17.86 -4.10
CA MET A 199 -9.82 16.77 -5.03
C MET A 199 -9.13 15.45 -4.64
N PHE A 200 -7.87 15.52 -4.22
CA PHE A 200 -7.14 14.35 -3.73
C PHE A 200 -7.81 13.78 -2.48
N ARG A 201 -8.18 14.61 -1.50
CA ARG A 201 -8.91 14.18 -0.29
C ARG A 201 -10.25 13.54 -0.63
N GLU A 202 -10.96 14.05 -1.63
CA GLU A 202 -12.22 13.47 -2.11
C GLU A 202 -12.00 12.08 -2.71
N ALA A 203 -11.08 11.95 -3.68
CA ALA A 203 -10.72 10.66 -4.28
C ALA A 203 -10.25 9.66 -3.21
N TRP A 204 -9.46 10.15 -2.26
CA TRP A 204 -8.94 9.41 -1.12
C TRP A 204 -10.06 8.90 -0.20
N SER A 205 -11.02 9.74 0.14
CA SER A 205 -12.18 9.39 0.97
C SER A 205 -13.01 8.25 0.34
N VAL A 206 -13.27 8.32 -0.96
CA VAL A 206 -13.98 7.25 -1.68
C VAL A 206 -13.17 5.95 -1.66
N PHE A 207 -11.86 6.02 -1.86
CA PHE A 207 -11.01 4.82 -1.78
C PHE A 207 -10.91 4.25 -0.35
N LYS A 208 -10.94 5.09 0.69
CA LYS A 208 -10.99 4.66 2.09
C LYS A 208 -12.27 3.85 2.37
N GLN A 209 -13.42 4.28 1.82
CA GLN A 209 -14.67 3.51 1.91
C GLN A 209 -14.52 2.14 1.24
N TYR A 210 -13.93 2.08 0.04
CA TYR A 210 -13.65 0.81 -0.63
C TYR A 210 -12.80 -0.12 0.24
N LYS A 211 -11.72 0.38 0.86
CA LYS A 211 -10.86 -0.42 1.73
C LYS A 211 -11.59 -1.01 2.93
N ALA A 212 -12.51 -0.25 3.52
CA ALA A 212 -13.34 -0.75 4.62
C ALA A 212 -14.20 -1.94 4.16
N VAL A 213 -14.85 -1.80 3.01
CA VAL A 213 -15.64 -2.89 2.39
C VAL A 213 -14.77 -4.10 2.08
N GLU A 214 -13.60 -3.89 1.47
CA GLU A 214 -12.63 -4.96 1.17
C GLU A 214 -12.21 -5.72 2.43
N ALA A 215 -11.85 -5.01 3.51
CA ALA A 215 -11.43 -5.61 4.76
C ALA A 215 -12.55 -6.46 5.41
N THR A 216 -13.78 -5.93 5.44
CA THR A 216 -14.95 -6.67 5.96
C THR A 216 -15.21 -7.93 5.13
N THR A 217 -15.18 -7.83 3.80
CA THR A 217 -15.36 -8.99 2.91
C THR A 217 -14.28 -10.06 3.14
N VAL A 218 -13.02 -9.67 3.34
CA VAL A 218 -11.94 -10.61 3.66
C VAL A 218 -12.16 -11.29 5.01
N LEU A 219 -12.55 -10.53 6.03
CA LEU A 219 -12.83 -11.06 7.36
C LEU A 219 -14.00 -12.05 7.32
N GLU A 220 -15.09 -11.70 6.65
CA GLU A 220 -16.22 -12.59 6.42
C GLU A 220 -15.73 -13.88 5.77
N MET A 221 -15.04 -13.82 4.63
CA MET A 221 -14.50 -15.01 3.96
C MET A 221 -13.60 -15.88 4.86
N ALA A 222 -12.81 -15.25 5.74
CA ALA A 222 -11.99 -15.97 6.70
C ALA A 222 -12.82 -16.69 7.77
N LEU A 223 -13.85 -16.02 8.32
CA LEU A 223 -14.80 -16.60 9.27
C LEU A 223 -15.57 -17.78 8.66
N TRP A 224 -16.04 -17.62 7.41
CA TRP A 224 -16.64 -18.69 6.61
C TRP A 224 -15.75 -19.92 6.53
N LYS A 225 -14.48 -19.73 6.15
CA LYS A 225 -13.51 -20.82 6.04
C LYS A 225 -13.17 -21.46 7.40
N GLY A 226 -13.24 -20.68 8.48
CA GLY A 226 -13.09 -21.17 9.84
C GLY A 226 -14.25 -22.06 10.27
N GLN A 227 -15.49 -21.62 10.03
CA GLN A 227 -16.70 -22.37 10.38
C GLN A 227 -16.80 -23.70 9.62
N LEU A 228 -16.43 -23.73 8.33
CA LEU A 228 -16.39 -24.98 7.55
C LEU A 228 -15.43 -26.03 8.14
N LYS A 229 -14.39 -25.62 8.85
CA LYS A 229 -13.42 -26.53 9.50
C LYS A 229 -13.80 -26.93 10.92
N GLY A 230 -14.61 -26.11 11.59
CA GLY A 230 -14.93 -26.23 13.01
C GLY A 230 -16.20 -27.01 13.32
N GLY A 231 -16.92 -27.51 12.30
CA GLY A 231 -18.18 -28.23 12.48
C GLY A 231 -18.04 -29.54 13.26
N ARG A 232 -18.08 -29.48 14.59
CA ARG A 232 -18.60 -30.58 15.41
C ARG A 232 -20.09 -30.37 15.60
N THR A 233 -20.87 -31.42 15.46
CA THR A 233 -22.29 -31.43 15.86
C THR A 233 -22.40 -31.30 17.38
N LYS A 234 -23.60 -30.97 17.89
CA LYS A 234 -23.84 -30.78 19.34
C LYS A 234 -23.53 -32.04 20.17
N ASP A 235 -23.51 -33.21 19.55
CA ASP A 235 -23.15 -34.51 20.12
C ASP A 235 -21.62 -34.78 20.10
N GLY A 236 -20.81 -33.84 19.63
CA GLY A 236 -19.36 -33.99 19.50
C GLY A 236 -18.90 -34.82 18.30
N SER A 237 -19.82 -35.38 17.49
CA SER A 237 -19.46 -36.06 16.26
C SER A 237 -18.93 -35.05 15.23
N LYS A 238 -18.05 -35.49 14.32
CA LYS A 238 -17.63 -34.63 13.21
C LYS A 238 -18.88 -34.40 12.36
N ARG A 239 -19.29 -33.14 12.13
CA ARG A 239 -20.32 -32.87 11.11
C ARG A 239 -19.83 -33.55 9.83
N GLN A 240 -20.63 -34.48 9.31
CA GLN A 240 -20.57 -34.79 7.88
C GLN A 240 -20.56 -33.45 7.17
N ALA A 241 -19.61 -33.28 6.24
CA ALA A 241 -19.38 -32.03 5.53
C ALA A 241 -20.73 -31.41 5.20
N LEU A 242 -21.10 -30.33 5.92
CA LEU A 242 -22.37 -29.66 5.68
C LEU A 242 -22.41 -29.34 4.20
N ASP A 243 -23.55 -29.64 3.59
CA ASP A 243 -23.77 -29.29 2.20
C ASP A 243 -23.44 -27.81 2.06
N ARG A 244 -22.47 -27.55 1.18
CA ARG A 244 -21.89 -26.23 0.96
C ARG A 244 -22.97 -25.20 0.62
N ASP A 245 -24.09 -25.67 0.08
CA ASP A 245 -25.24 -24.87 -0.30
C ASP A 245 -26.14 -24.50 0.89
N GLU A 246 -26.24 -25.35 1.93
CA GLU A 246 -27.05 -25.06 3.12
C GLU A 246 -26.41 -23.96 3.99
N CYS A 247 -25.07 -23.93 4.06
CA CYS A 247 -24.38 -22.84 4.75
C CYS A 247 -24.59 -21.47 4.08
N ARG A 248 -24.87 -21.41 2.77
CA ARG A 248 -25.05 -20.14 2.03
C ARG A 248 -26.29 -19.36 2.46
N GLY A 249 -27.35 -20.00 2.95
CA GLY A 249 -28.60 -19.33 3.27
C GLY A 249 -28.58 -18.48 4.54
N VAL A 250 -27.61 -18.70 5.46
CA VAL A 250 -27.75 -18.21 6.85
C VAL A 250 -26.92 -16.95 7.16
N CYS A 251 -25.93 -16.59 6.33
CA CYS A 251 -24.89 -15.62 6.74
C CYS A 251 -24.67 -14.44 5.78
N GLY A 252 -25.73 -13.96 5.10
CA GLY A 252 -25.62 -12.80 4.20
C GLY A 252 -24.77 -13.04 2.95
N THR A 253 -24.47 -14.31 2.68
CA THR A 253 -23.59 -14.79 1.62
C THR A 253 -24.08 -14.48 0.23
N ASP A 254 -25.38 -14.31 0.07
CA ASP A 254 -26.00 -13.90 -1.20
C ASP A 254 -25.51 -12.52 -1.65
N ILE A 255 -24.91 -11.73 -0.75
CA ILE A 255 -24.30 -10.43 -1.07
C ILE A 255 -22.80 -10.58 -1.39
N VAL A 256 -22.10 -11.39 -0.59
CA VAL A 256 -20.62 -11.50 -0.65
C VAL A 256 -20.15 -12.47 -1.74
N ILE A 257 -20.80 -13.62 -1.91
CA ILE A 257 -20.41 -14.64 -2.89
C ILE A 257 -20.50 -14.13 -4.33
N PRO A 258 -21.56 -13.44 -4.79
CA PRO A 258 -21.59 -12.94 -6.17
C PRO A 258 -20.46 -11.95 -6.47
N SER A 259 -20.03 -11.21 -5.45
CA SER A 259 -18.91 -10.25 -5.54
C SER A 259 -17.56 -10.98 -5.60
N VAL A 260 -17.36 -12.01 -4.78
CA VAL A 260 -16.11 -12.78 -4.71
C VAL A 260 -15.97 -13.81 -5.84
N ARG A 261 -17.08 -14.43 -6.28
CA ARG A 261 -17.11 -15.50 -7.29
C ARG A 261 -16.49 -15.09 -8.62
N LYS A 262 -16.54 -13.80 -8.96
CA LYS A 262 -15.92 -13.22 -10.16
C LYS A 262 -14.38 -13.26 -10.13
N PHE A 263 -13.77 -13.42 -8.96
CA PHE A 263 -12.31 -13.49 -8.76
C PHE A 263 -11.77 -14.91 -8.68
N LEU A 264 -12.64 -15.90 -8.50
CA LEU A 264 -12.21 -17.28 -8.34
C LEU A 264 -11.93 -17.99 -9.66
N GLY A 265 -12.29 -17.41 -10.81
CA GLY A 265 -12.12 -18.05 -12.13
C GLY A 265 -12.93 -19.35 -12.24
N ASN A 266 -13.11 -19.86 -13.46
CA ASN A 266 -13.65 -21.21 -13.65
C ASN A 266 -12.62 -22.22 -13.15
N VAL A 267 -12.63 -22.49 -11.85
CA VAL A 267 -11.88 -23.61 -11.28
C VAL A 267 -12.59 -24.87 -11.76
N VAL A 268 -12.04 -25.49 -12.79
CA VAL A 268 -12.44 -26.84 -13.19
C VAL A 268 -12.19 -27.73 -11.98
N VAL A 269 -13.28 -28.25 -11.42
CA VAL A 269 -13.23 -29.24 -10.35
C VAL A 269 -12.75 -30.52 -11.00
N ILE A 270 -11.53 -30.94 -10.69
CA ILE A 270 -11.05 -32.29 -11.00
C ILE A 270 -11.60 -33.15 -9.87
N GLU A 271 -12.57 -34.01 -10.22
CA GLU A 271 -13.16 -35.03 -9.34
C GLU A 271 -12.14 -36.09 -8.92
#